data_AF-I4AGZ6-F1
#
_entry.id   AF-I4AGZ6-F1
#
_cell.length_a   1.000
_cell.length_b   1.000
_cell.length_c   1.000
_cell.angle_alpha   90.00
_cell.angle_beta   90.00
_cell.angle_gamma   90.00
#
_symmetry.space_group_name_H-M   'P 1'
#
loop_
_entity.id
_entity.type
_entity.pdbx_description
1 polymer ?
#
loop_
_entity_poly.entity_id
_entity_poly.type
_entity_poly.pdbx_seq_one_letter_code
_entity_poly.pdbx_strand_id
1 'polypeptide(L)'
;MKLVNLFKTATLATAMFCAVGVSNDANAQFGKKLKEKLAKAAAAAEGGGEAAGKVKKAKEAGDPYGEDFTDDTGTSGTYTALDGIEFENAMGAKRRQRTLKLKFTGRDGDKFVNELKVFYNKEGAAYTFNLNDKETKKLGTKVYRYDNFHSIWLVEAEEGVLIGLNNKSTHRYQLDGNETATDVFAKDEAKLEVYDLETAQAKFEQMMSKGKAKEDEKKRAQLMEYEAYKQNVGKVVFVDSYTRFNYKYMDKPSENPDNFISSREMGDDIFLGAYFKEKIGTSCGADCQLNIVYEMNGKKGDRVALRNSSAKWNKMISVKKKTDRFCYNSGHQMISSRENIIDYAFMYTLYQNKATFKEGQTYNMTVTMFSNRDGNNEAEIAKGTVSFKYKAAKMEKWFKQFREWYDE
;
A
#
# COMPACT_ATOMS: atom_id res chain seq x y z
N MET A 1 19.84 35.53 -25.42
CA MET A 1 19.18 34.20 -25.41
C MET A 1 19.08 33.55 -24.02
N LYS A 2 19.32 34.25 -22.89
CA LYS A 2 19.27 33.66 -21.52
C LYS A 2 17.94 33.84 -20.78
N LEU A 3 17.12 34.84 -21.12
CA LEU A 3 15.82 35.07 -20.47
C LEU A 3 14.70 34.10 -20.91
N VAL A 4 14.78 33.55 -22.12
CA VAL A 4 13.73 32.64 -22.65
C VAL A 4 13.75 31.27 -21.97
N ASN A 5 14.91 30.83 -21.46
CA ASN A 5 15.02 29.56 -20.73
C ASN A 5 14.47 29.66 -19.30
N LEU A 6 14.63 30.80 -18.61
CA LEU A 6 14.10 30.99 -17.25
C LEU A 6 12.57 30.97 -17.19
N PHE A 7 11.90 31.52 -18.22
CA PHE A 7 10.44 31.51 -18.29
C PHE A 7 9.89 30.11 -18.61
N LYS A 8 10.59 29.28 -19.40
CA LYS A 8 10.18 27.90 -19.67
C LYS A 8 10.25 27.00 -18.42
N THR A 9 11.30 27.13 -17.61
CA THR A 9 11.43 26.37 -16.35
C THR A 9 10.41 26.80 -15.29
N ALA A 10 10.13 28.10 -15.16
CA ALA A 10 9.15 28.61 -14.20
C ALA A 10 7.71 28.18 -14.55
N THR A 11 7.37 28.13 -15.85
CA THR A 11 6.01 27.76 -16.29
C THR A 11 5.77 26.25 -16.13
N LEU A 12 6.80 25.42 -16.35
CA LEU A 12 6.74 23.95 -16.14
C LEU A 12 6.62 23.59 -14.65
N ALA A 13 7.35 24.29 -13.78
CA ALA A 13 7.29 24.11 -12.33
C ALA A 13 5.93 24.50 -11.75
N THR A 14 5.28 25.53 -12.31
CA THR A 14 3.96 26.01 -11.87
C THR A 14 2.84 25.07 -12.33
N ALA A 15 2.93 24.49 -13.54
CA ALA A 15 1.96 23.52 -14.05
C ALA A 15 1.99 22.19 -13.28
N MET A 16 3.17 21.72 -12.82
CA MET A 16 3.26 20.55 -11.96
C MET A 16 2.80 20.82 -10.52
N PHE A 17 2.88 22.07 -10.04
CA PHE A 17 2.42 22.46 -8.71
C PHE A 17 0.89 22.45 -8.58
N CYS A 18 0.16 22.82 -9.63
CA CYS A 18 -1.31 22.87 -9.61
C CYS A 18 -1.99 21.49 -9.67
N ALA A 19 -1.26 20.41 -10.02
CA ALA A 19 -1.77 19.05 -10.01
C ALA A 19 -1.65 18.34 -8.63
N VAL A 20 -1.06 19.00 -7.63
CA VAL A 20 -0.88 18.49 -6.25
C VAL A 20 -2.00 19.04 -5.35
N GLY A 21 -3.24 18.84 -5.78
CA GLY A 21 -4.42 19.11 -4.96
C GLY A 21 -4.96 17.80 -4.39
N VAL A 22 -5.09 17.76 -3.06
CA VAL A 22 -5.62 16.68 -2.19
C VAL A 22 -4.54 15.77 -1.58
N SER A 23 -4.50 15.86 -0.25
CA SER A 23 -3.54 15.33 0.72
C SER A 23 -3.39 13.80 0.69
N ASN A 24 -2.15 13.37 0.58
CA ASN A 24 -1.67 12.09 1.12
C ASN A 24 -0.19 12.31 1.51
N ASP A 25 0.22 11.91 2.72
CA ASP A 25 1.57 12.21 3.24
C ASP A 25 2.71 11.67 2.35
N ALA A 26 2.43 10.66 1.52
CA ALA A 26 3.33 10.18 0.46
C ALA A 26 3.58 11.23 -0.65
N ASN A 27 2.57 12.01 -1.04
CA ASN A 27 2.73 13.12 -2.01
C ASN A 27 3.55 14.27 -1.41
N ALA A 28 3.47 14.51 -0.10
CA ALA A 28 4.25 15.54 0.58
C ALA A 28 5.75 15.16 0.65
N GLN A 29 6.06 13.89 0.93
CA GLN A 29 7.45 13.39 0.93
C GLN A 29 8.06 13.36 -0.49
N PHE A 30 7.28 12.95 -1.50
CA PHE A 30 7.70 13.02 -2.91
C PHE A 30 7.95 14.47 -3.35
N GLY A 31 7.05 15.39 -3.01
CA GLY A 31 7.20 16.81 -3.31
C GLY A 31 8.44 17.44 -2.67
N LYS A 32 8.84 16.99 -1.47
CA LYS A 32 10.04 17.47 -0.78
C LYS A 32 11.33 16.94 -1.40
N LYS A 33 11.42 15.63 -1.68
CA LYS A 33 12.57 15.01 -2.37
C LYS A 33 12.75 15.54 -3.79
N LEU A 34 11.66 15.71 -4.54
CA LEU A 34 11.68 16.27 -5.90
C LEU A 34 12.12 17.74 -5.89
N LYS A 35 11.66 18.55 -4.92
CA LYS A 35 12.14 19.94 -4.73
C LYS A 35 13.63 20.00 -4.41
N GLU A 36 14.11 19.15 -3.52
CA GLU A 36 15.53 19.11 -3.15
C GLU A 36 16.43 18.66 -4.32
N LYS A 37 15.97 17.70 -5.14
CA LYS A 37 16.70 17.26 -6.34
C LYS A 37 16.63 18.27 -7.49
N LEU A 38 15.48 18.92 -7.74
CA LEU A 38 15.38 19.99 -8.74
C LEU A 38 16.23 21.21 -8.36
N ALA A 39 16.30 21.54 -7.06
CA ALA A 39 17.20 22.58 -6.56
C ALA A 39 18.68 22.17 -6.69
N LYS A 40 19.02 20.90 -6.48
CA LYS A 40 20.37 20.36 -6.72
C LYS A 40 20.73 20.28 -8.20
N ALA A 41 19.81 19.95 -9.09
CA ALA A 41 20.03 19.95 -10.54
C ALA A 41 20.23 21.38 -11.07
N ALA A 42 19.47 22.36 -10.54
CA ALA A 42 19.71 23.77 -10.80
C ALA A 42 21.07 24.26 -10.29
N ALA A 43 21.56 23.72 -9.16
CA ALA A 43 22.88 24.04 -8.61
C ALA A 43 24.04 23.29 -9.29
N ALA A 44 23.82 22.06 -9.77
CA ALA A 44 24.84 21.24 -10.45
C ALA A 44 25.16 21.74 -11.87
N ALA A 45 24.25 22.52 -12.48
CA ALA A 45 24.53 23.25 -13.71
C ALA A 45 25.68 24.30 -13.57
N GLU A 46 26.13 24.59 -12.34
CA GLU A 46 27.23 25.52 -12.05
C GLU A 46 28.50 24.85 -11.47
N GLY A 47 28.51 23.54 -11.23
CA GLY A 47 29.63 22.87 -10.56
C GLY A 47 29.89 21.45 -11.05
N GLY A 48 30.89 21.30 -11.92
CA GLY A 48 31.40 19.99 -12.35
C GLY A 48 32.11 19.25 -11.21
N GLY A 49 31.96 17.93 -11.16
CA GLY A 49 32.68 17.08 -10.22
C GLY A 49 32.39 15.60 -10.39
N GLU A 50 33.35 14.89 -10.97
CA GLU A 50 33.45 13.43 -11.10
C GLU A 50 33.60 12.71 -9.75
N ALA A 51 33.08 11.48 -9.64
CA ALA A 51 33.83 10.29 -9.18
C ALA A 51 32.92 9.05 -9.03
N ALA A 52 33.23 7.95 -9.73
CA ALA A 52 32.89 6.59 -9.29
C ALA A 52 33.76 5.53 -9.99
N GLY A 53 34.19 4.51 -9.23
CA GLY A 53 35.23 3.54 -9.56
C GLY A 53 35.00 2.63 -10.76
N LYS A 54 36.12 2.12 -11.30
CA LYS A 54 36.22 1.28 -12.50
C LYS A 54 35.62 -0.11 -12.29
N VAL A 55 34.32 -0.24 -12.57
CA VAL A 55 33.75 -1.48 -13.14
C VAL A 55 34.10 -1.49 -14.63
N LYS A 56 34.56 -2.61 -15.20
CA LYS A 56 34.76 -2.74 -16.67
C LYS A 56 33.38 -2.62 -17.34
N LYS A 57 32.95 -1.39 -17.66
CA LYS A 57 31.71 -1.12 -18.39
C LYS A 57 31.84 -1.64 -19.82
N ALA A 58 30.77 -2.27 -20.32
CA ALA A 58 30.68 -2.66 -21.73
C ALA A 58 30.89 -1.44 -22.63
N LYS A 59 31.59 -1.61 -23.76
CA LYS A 59 31.85 -0.50 -24.70
C LYS A 59 30.54 -0.12 -25.40
N GLU A 60 30.25 1.17 -25.44
CA GLU A 60 29.09 1.71 -26.15
C GLU A 60 29.10 1.29 -27.62
N ALA A 61 27.93 0.87 -28.11
CA ALA A 61 27.71 0.54 -29.51
C ALA A 61 27.53 1.83 -30.31
N GLY A 62 28.06 1.85 -31.54
CA GLY A 62 28.17 3.06 -32.36
C GLY A 62 26.89 3.45 -33.10
N ASP A 63 26.11 2.48 -33.58
CA ASP A 63 24.93 2.75 -34.41
C ASP A 63 23.68 1.99 -33.88
N PRO A 64 22.56 2.68 -33.63
CA PRO A 64 21.28 2.05 -33.30
C PRO A 64 20.65 1.36 -34.52
N TYR A 65 19.51 0.70 -34.31
CA TYR A 65 18.71 0.16 -35.41
C TYR A 65 18.32 1.26 -36.43
N GLY A 66 18.37 0.92 -37.72
CA GLY A 66 18.41 1.89 -38.82
C GLY A 66 17.08 2.49 -39.24
N GLU A 67 15.95 2.06 -38.70
CA GLU A 67 14.61 2.58 -39.04
C GLU A 67 14.02 3.42 -37.90
N ASP A 68 13.39 4.54 -38.26
CA ASP A 68 12.51 5.30 -37.36
C ASP A 68 11.08 4.78 -37.45
N PHE A 69 10.41 4.72 -36.30
CA PHE A 69 9.04 4.23 -36.20
C PHE A 69 8.11 5.31 -35.67
N THR A 70 6.89 5.34 -36.19
CA THR A 70 5.79 6.20 -35.74
C THR A 70 4.52 5.38 -35.58
N ASP A 71 3.66 5.77 -34.65
CA ASP A 71 2.31 5.22 -34.52
C ASP A 71 1.37 6.24 -33.89
N ASP A 72 0.08 6.02 -34.05
CA ASP A 72 -0.98 6.93 -33.60
C ASP A 72 -1.07 7.07 -32.06
N THR A 73 -0.54 6.11 -31.30
CA THR A 73 -0.54 6.15 -29.82
C THR A 73 0.66 6.90 -29.25
N GLY A 74 1.61 7.30 -30.10
CA GLY A 74 2.82 8.01 -29.69
C GLY A 74 3.82 7.16 -28.92
N THR A 75 3.73 5.82 -28.93
CA THR A 75 4.68 4.93 -28.23
C THR A 75 5.95 4.68 -29.04
N SER A 76 5.86 4.59 -30.37
CA SER A 76 6.95 4.26 -31.27
C SER A 76 7.87 5.45 -31.46
N GLY A 77 9.15 5.18 -31.71
CA GLY A 77 10.15 6.19 -32.01
C GLY A 77 11.51 5.85 -31.44
N THR A 78 12.37 6.85 -31.43
CA THR A 78 13.71 6.76 -30.83
C THR A 78 13.64 7.12 -29.36
N TYR A 79 14.24 6.28 -28.52
CA TYR A 79 14.38 6.50 -27.08
C TYR A 79 15.85 6.47 -26.70
N THR A 80 16.24 7.32 -25.76
CA THR A 80 17.53 7.25 -25.08
C THR A 80 17.32 6.61 -23.71
N ALA A 81 18.18 5.65 -23.36
CA ALA A 81 18.19 4.96 -22.09
C ALA A 81 19.20 5.59 -21.11
N LEU A 82 18.89 5.52 -19.81
CA LEU A 82 19.77 5.98 -18.76
C LEU A 82 21.04 5.13 -18.69
N ASP A 83 20.92 3.81 -18.49
CA ASP A 83 22.06 2.88 -18.52
C ASP A 83 22.20 2.16 -19.88
N GLY A 84 21.08 1.77 -20.50
CA GLY A 84 21.05 1.09 -21.79
C GLY A 84 21.11 -0.43 -21.70
N ILE A 85 20.87 -1.07 -22.84
CA ILE A 85 20.78 -2.53 -22.94
C ILE A 85 22.15 -3.12 -23.25
N GLU A 86 22.61 -4.05 -22.41
CA GLU A 86 23.80 -4.84 -22.69
C GLU A 86 23.49 -6.03 -23.59
N PHE A 87 24.31 -6.26 -24.62
CA PHE A 87 24.19 -7.37 -25.56
C PHE A 87 25.56 -7.85 -26.03
N GLU A 88 25.65 -9.06 -26.57
CA GLU A 88 26.86 -9.54 -27.24
C GLU A 88 26.75 -9.31 -28.74
N ASN A 89 27.77 -8.72 -29.34
CA ASN A 89 27.81 -8.56 -30.79
C ASN A 89 28.18 -9.89 -31.49
N ALA A 90 28.16 -9.91 -32.82
CA ALA A 90 28.50 -11.10 -33.62
C ALA A 90 29.90 -11.69 -33.36
N MET A 91 30.80 -10.94 -32.70
CA MET A 91 32.15 -11.38 -32.31
C MET A 91 32.23 -11.82 -30.84
N GLY A 92 31.10 -11.94 -30.14
CA GLY A 92 31.03 -12.31 -28.71
C GLY A 92 31.49 -11.22 -27.74
N ALA A 93 31.68 -9.98 -28.21
CA ALA A 93 32.08 -8.87 -27.36
C ALA A 93 30.85 -8.19 -26.74
N LYS A 94 30.87 -7.98 -25.42
CA LYS A 94 29.82 -7.24 -24.71
C LYS A 94 29.79 -5.78 -25.14
N ARG A 95 28.62 -5.33 -25.55
CA ARG A 95 28.28 -3.99 -25.98
C ARG A 95 27.11 -3.47 -25.18
N ARG A 96 26.94 -2.16 -25.21
CA ARG A 96 25.85 -1.45 -24.55
C ARG A 96 25.22 -0.46 -25.51
N GLN A 97 23.91 -0.52 -25.67
CA GLN A 97 23.14 0.38 -26.53
C GLN A 97 22.26 1.31 -25.68
N ARG A 98 22.49 2.61 -25.76
CA ARG A 98 21.66 3.62 -25.09
C ARG A 98 20.55 4.17 -25.98
N THR A 99 20.81 4.34 -27.27
CA THR A 99 19.78 4.75 -28.23
C THR A 99 19.03 3.54 -28.76
N LEU A 100 17.74 3.42 -28.44
CA LEU A 100 16.88 2.30 -28.80
C LEU A 100 15.79 2.76 -29.78
N LYS A 101 15.38 1.86 -30.68
CA LYS A 101 14.21 2.09 -31.53
C LYS A 101 13.05 1.26 -30.98
N LEU A 102 11.91 1.89 -30.74
CA LEU A 102 10.71 1.25 -30.23
C LEU A 102 9.64 1.25 -31.32
N LYS A 103 9.03 0.09 -31.58
CA LYS A 103 7.92 -0.08 -32.51
C LYS A 103 6.73 -0.71 -31.80
N PHE A 104 5.65 0.04 -31.67
CA PHE A 104 4.38 -0.47 -31.18
C PHE A 104 3.47 -0.89 -32.34
N THR A 105 2.90 -2.08 -32.24
CA THR A 105 1.95 -2.67 -33.19
C THR A 105 0.66 -3.01 -32.46
N GLY A 106 -0.34 -2.12 -32.52
CA GLY A 106 -1.64 -2.37 -31.90
C GLY A 106 -2.45 -3.45 -32.65
N ARG A 107 -2.44 -3.39 -33.98
CA ARG A 107 -3.09 -4.36 -34.87
C ARG A 107 -2.17 -4.83 -35.98
N ASP A 108 -2.37 -6.07 -36.38
CA ASP A 108 -1.80 -6.68 -37.60
C ASP A 108 -2.96 -7.26 -38.42
N GLY A 109 -3.37 -6.51 -39.46
CA GLY A 109 -4.63 -6.70 -40.15
C GLY A 109 -5.83 -6.63 -39.19
N ASP A 110 -6.62 -7.70 -39.14
CA ASP A 110 -7.81 -7.81 -38.29
C ASP A 110 -7.51 -8.29 -36.86
N LYS A 111 -6.24 -8.63 -36.54
CA LYS A 111 -5.85 -9.14 -35.22
C LYS A 111 -5.31 -8.04 -34.34
N PHE A 112 -5.77 -7.98 -33.10
CA PHE A 112 -5.11 -7.20 -32.06
C PHE A 112 -3.84 -7.93 -31.61
N VAL A 113 -2.70 -7.26 -31.69
CA VAL A 113 -1.38 -7.81 -31.32
C VAL A 113 -0.85 -7.12 -30.07
N ASN A 114 -1.00 -5.79 -29.97
CA ASN A 114 -0.55 -4.98 -28.84
C ASN A 114 0.91 -5.23 -28.43
N GLU A 115 1.78 -5.36 -29.42
CA GLU A 115 3.19 -5.71 -29.25
C GLU A 115 4.07 -4.46 -29.29
N LEU A 116 5.03 -4.35 -28.37
CA LEU A 116 6.09 -3.35 -28.36
C LEU A 116 7.44 -4.05 -28.57
N LYS A 117 8.07 -3.79 -29.73
CA LYS A 117 9.45 -4.23 -30.02
C LYS A 117 10.44 -3.15 -29.62
N VAL A 118 11.42 -3.52 -28.79
CA VAL A 118 12.53 -2.66 -28.36
C VAL A 118 13.80 -3.16 -29.02
N PHE A 119 14.22 -2.50 -30.10
CA PHE A 119 15.42 -2.84 -30.86
C PHE A 119 16.67 -2.28 -30.18
N TYR A 120 17.65 -3.15 -29.92
CA TYR A 120 18.83 -2.83 -29.13
C TYR A 120 20.17 -2.98 -29.88
N ASN A 121 20.14 -3.34 -31.16
CA ASN A 121 21.33 -3.34 -32.00
C ASN A 121 20.99 -3.02 -33.47
N LYS A 122 22.01 -2.71 -34.26
CA LYS A 122 21.86 -2.41 -35.70
C LYS A 122 21.38 -3.60 -36.53
N GLU A 123 21.63 -4.82 -36.06
CA GLU A 123 21.21 -6.07 -36.72
C GLU A 123 19.70 -6.33 -36.58
N GLY A 124 18.98 -5.54 -35.79
CA GLY A 124 17.53 -5.66 -35.62
C GLY A 124 17.10 -6.66 -34.56
N ALA A 125 18.00 -7.07 -33.67
CA ALA A 125 17.61 -7.82 -32.49
C ALA A 125 16.77 -6.95 -31.55
N ALA A 126 15.70 -7.54 -31.03
CA ALA A 126 14.73 -6.83 -30.22
C ALA A 126 14.21 -7.67 -29.04
N TYR A 127 13.79 -6.98 -28.00
CA TYR A 127 12.90 -7.53 -26.99
C TYR A 127 11.44 -7.25 -27.39
N THR A 128 10.62 -8.30 -27.35
CA THR A 128 9.20 -8.23 -27.64
C THR A 128 8.39 -8.19 -26.36
N PHE A 129 7.77 -7.05 -26.07
CA PHE A 129 6.85 -6.89 -24.95
C PHE A 129 5.40 -6.87 -25.44
N ASN A 130 4.47 -7.30 -24.60
CA ASN A 130 3.04 -7.18 -24.86
C ASN A 130 2.37 -6.22 -23.88
N LEU A 131 1.45 -5.42 -24.38
CA LEU A 131 0.62 -4.56 -23.54
C LEU A 131 -0.20 -5.43 -22.59
N ASN A 132 -0.10 -5.14 -21.30
CA ASN A 132 -0.88 -5.81 -20.27
C ASN A 132 -2.08 -4.94 -19.91
N ASP A 133 -3.24 -5.25 -20.50
CA ASP A 133 -4.47 -4.47 -20.30
C ASP A 133 -4.91 -4.40 -18.84
N LYS A 134 -4.70 -5.47 -18.08
CA LYS A 134 -5.07 -5.53 -16.66
C LYS A 134 -4.25 -4.54 -15.84
N GLU A 135 -2.92 -4.58 -15.97
CA GLU A 135 -2.05 -3.65 -15.24
C GLU A 135 -2.17 -2.21 -15.80
N THR A 136 -2.39 -2.06 -17.10
CA THR A 136 -2.65 -0.77 -17.75
C THR A 136 -3.88 -0.09 -17.15
N LYS A 137 -4.97 -0.84 -17.00
CA LYS A 137 -6.20 -0.34 -16.37
C LYS A 137 -6.02 -0.03 -14.87
N LYS A 138 -5.25 -0.86 -14.16
CA LYS A 138 -4.97 -0.69 -12.73
C LYS A 138 -4.16 0.58 -12.46
N LEU A 139 -3.11 0.83 -13.24
CA LEU A 139 -2.24 2.01 -13.07
C LEU A 139 -2.75 3.24 -13.79
N GLY A 140 -3.60 3.09 -14.80
CA GLY A 140 -4.09 4.17 -15.65
C GLY A 140 -3.02 4.72 -16.59
N THR A 141 -2.05 3.88 -16.97
CA THR A 141 -0.94 4.19 -17.88
C THR A 141 -0.53 2.94 -18.64
N LYS A 142 0.17 3.06 -19.77
CA LYS A 142 0.60 1.89 -20.57
C LYS A 142 1.59 1.04 -19.78
N VAL A 143 1.30 -0.26 -19.67
CA VAL A 143 2.16 -1.25 -19.02
C VAL A 143 2.44 -2.36 -20.02
N TYR A 144 3.72 -2.61 -20.29
CA TYR A 144 4.17 -3.68 -21.16
C TYR A 144 4.93 -4.73 -20.36
N ARG A 145 4.82 -5.99 -20.77
CA ARG A 145 5.49 -7.13 -20.14
C ARG A 145 6.29 -7.91 -21.16
N TYR A 146 7.48 -8.36 -20.76
CA TYR A 146 8.27 -9.28 -21.58
C TYR A 146 7.77 -10.72 -21.41
N ASP A 147 7.38 -11.39 -22.49
CA ASP A 147 6.77 -12.72 -22.41
C ASP A 147 7.74 -13.81 -21.98
N ASN A 148 9.00 -13.74 -22.44
CA ASN A 148 10.01 -14.77 -22.17
C ASN A 148 10.52 -14.73 -20.72
N PHE A 149 10.37 -13.59 -20.03
CA PHE A 149 10.70 -13.46 -18.61
C PHE A 149 9.61 -12.68 -17.90
N HIS A 150 8.82 -13.40 -17.10
CA HIS A 150 7.65 -12.87 -16.41
C HIS A 150 7.96 -11.70 -15.43
N SER A 151 9.23 -11.40 -15.14
CA SER A 151 9.63 -10.39 -14.18
C SER A 151 10.08 -9.05 -14.80
N ILE A 152 10.13 -8.91 -16.13
CA ILE A 152 10.58 -7.67 -16.79
C ILE A 152 9.38 -6.89 -17.35
N TRP A 153 9.30 -5.62 -16.97
CA TRP A 153 8.19 -4.75 -17.30
C TRP A 153 8.66 -3.39 -17.80
N LEU A 154 7.85 -2.75 -18.62
CA LEU A 154 7.97 -1.33 -18.96
C LEU A 154 6.68 -0.62 -18.53
N VAL A 155 6.81 0.45 -17.77
CA VAL A 155 5.66 1.26 -17.31
C VAL A 155 5.84 2.70 -17.79
N GLU A 156 4.86 3.24 -18.50
CA GLU A 156 4.87 4.62 -18.94
C GLU A 156 4.65 5.56 -17.75
N ALA A 157 5.66 6.35 -17.40
CA ALA A 157 5.63 7.30 -16.28
C ALA A 157 4.96 8.62 -16.66
N GLU A 158 5.16 9.01 -17.91
CA GLU A 158 4.52 10.11 -18.64
C GLU A 158 4.76 9.85 -20.14
N GLU A 159 4.07 10.62 -20.99
CA GLU A 159 4.20 10.46 -22.45
C GLU A 159 5.67 10.50 -22.89
N GLY A 160 6.11 9.44 -23.56
CA GLY A 160 7.48 9.32 -24.05
C GLY A 160 8.53 8.97 -22.99
N VAL A 161 8.16 8.67 -21.74
CA VAL A 161 9.08 8.20 -20.69
C VAL A 161 8.62 6.85 -20.13
N LEU A 162 9.43 5.81 -20.32
CA LEU A 162 9.18 4.45 -19.85
C LEU A 162 10.17 4.08 -18.73
N ILE A 163 9.66 3.46 -17.67
CA ILE A 163 10.48 2.90 -16.59
C ILE A 163 10.64 1.41 -16.84
N GLY A 164 11.88 0.95 -16.93
CA GLY A 164 12.24 -0.47 -16.88
C GLY A 164 12.19 -0.98 -15.46
N LEU A 165 11.41 -2.03 -15.22
CA LEU A 165 11.24 -2.64 -13.90
C LEU A 165 11.62 -4.11 -13.95
N ASN A 166 12.26 -4.58 -12.88
CA ASN A 166 12.51 -6.00 -12.66
C ASN A 166 11.93 -6.43 -11.30
N ASN A 167 11.30 -7.60 -11.27
CA ASN A 167 10.90 -8.26 -10.03
C ASN A 167 11.97 -9.26 -9.58
N LYS A 168 12.39 -9.20 -8.31
CA LYS A 168 13.35 -10.16 -7.73
C LYS A 168 12.81 -11.61 -7.70
N SER A 169 11.48 -11.77 -7.70
CA SER A 169 10.83 -13.07 -7.81
C SER A 169 10.58 -13.40 -9.28
N THR A 170 11.11 -14.52 -9.76
CA THR A 170 10.77 -15.04 -11.09
C THR A 170 9.29 -15.45 -11.13
N HIS A 171 8.66 -15.35 -12.32
CA HIS A 171 7.30 -15.87 -12.60
C HIS A 171 6.08 -15.07 -12.11
N ARG A 172 6.19 -13.78 -11.74
CA ARG A 172 4.99 -12.99 -11.40
C ARG A 172 4.25 -12.52 -12.65
N TYR A 173 2.93 -12.67 -12.67
CA TYR A 173 2.09 -12.23 -13.79
C TYR A 173 1.50 -10.82 -13.63
N GLN A 174 1.78 -10.16 -12.50
CA GLN A 174 1.17 -8.90 -12.07
C GLN A 174 2.21 -8.07 -11.32
N LEU A 175 2.08 -6.75 -11.38
CA LEU A 175 2.89 -5.83 -10.58
C LEU A 175 2.35 -5.80 -9.16
N ASP A 176 3.23 -5.89 -8.16
CA ASP A 176 2.85 -5.91 -6.75
C ASP A 176 3.46 -4.77 -5.91
N GLY A 177 4.30 -3.95 -6.54
CA GLY A 177 4.96 -2.80 -5.93
C GLY A 177 6.32 -3.14 -5.32
N ASN A 178 6.77 -4.39 -5.39
CA ASN A 178 8.13 -4.79 -4.97
C ASN A 178 9.13 -4.77 -6.12
N GLU A 179 8.69 -4.37 -7.32
CA GLU A 179 9.57 -4.20 -8.47
C GLU A 179 10.61 -3.10 -8.19
N THR A 180 11.80 -3.30 -8.75
CA THR A 180 12.90 -2.35 -8.70
C THR A 180 13.09 -1.74 -10.08
N ALA A 181 13.16 -0.41 -10.15
CA ALA A 181 13.56 0.33 -11.34
C ALA A 181 14.99 -0.03 -11.73
N THR A 182 15.16 -0.52 -12.95
CA THR A 182 16.45 -0.94 -13.50
C THR A 182 16.97 -0.02 -14.59
N ASP A 183 16.08 0.67 -15.30
CA ASP A 183 16.46 1.65 -16.32
C ASP A 183 15.31 2.64 -16.58
N VAL A 184 15.62 3.74 -17.27
CA VAL A 184 14.63 4.71 -17.76
C VAL A 184 14.91 4.98 -19.24
N PHE A 185 13.85 4.95 -20.05
CA PHE A 185 13.89 5.24 -21.46
C PHE A 185 13.08 6.51 -21.73
N ALA A 186 13.65 7.48 -22.43
CA ALA A 186 12.97 8.72 -22.78
C ALA A 186 13.13 9.08 -24.26
N LYS A 187 12.05 9.54 -24.91
CA LYS A 187 12.12 10.12 -26.26
C LYS A 187 12.88 11.45 -26.28
N ASP A 188 12.65 12.26 -25.25
CA ASP A 188 13.40 13.49 -25.00
C ASP A 188 14.52 13.17 -23.99
N GLU A 189 15.76 13.16 -24.46
CA GLU A 189 16.92 12.83 -23.63
C GLU A 189 17.06 13.75 -22.41
N ALA A 190 16.60 15.01 -22.49
CA ALA A 190 16.63 15.92 -21.36
C ALA A 190 15.79 15.42 -20.17
N LYS A 191 14.80 14.54 -20.39
CA LYS A 191 14.02 13.91 -19.31
C LYS A 191 14.84 12.98 -18.44
N LEU A 192 15.96 12.43 -18.95
CA LEU A 192 16.84 11.57 -18.16
C LEU A 192 17.59 12.33 -17.06
N GLU A 193 17.71 13.66 -17.16
CA GLU A 193 18.23 14.51 -16.08
C GLU A 193 17.26 14.58 -14.89
N VAL A 194 15.96 14.40 -15.13
CA VAL A 194 14.91 14.42 -14.11
C VAL A 194 14.63 13.01 -13.58
N TYR A 195 14.59 12.02 -14.48
CA TYR A 195 14.27 10.64 -14.16
C TYR A 195 15.52 9.77 -13.96
N ASP A 196 16.21 9.99 -12.84
CA ASP A 196 17.14 8.97 -12.32
C ASP A 196 16.37 7.73 -11.79
N LEU A 197 17.08 6.64 -11.48
CA LEU A 197 16.45 5.40 -11.00
C LEU A 197 15.67 5.59 -9.70
N GLU A 198 16.08 6.49 -8.80
CA GLU A 198 15.35 6.73 -7.54
C GLU A 198 14.05 7.50 -7.81
N THR A 199 14.08 8.50 -8.69
CA THR A 199 12.90 9.25 -9.11
C THR A 199 11.93 8.35 -9.88
N ALA A 200 12.45 7.48 -10.75
CA ALA A 200 11.65 6.48 -11.45
C ALA A 200 10.99 5.49 -10.49
N GLN A 201 11.75 4.95 -9.52
CA GLN A 201 11.21 4.08 -8.48
C GLN A 201 10.09 4.77 -7.69
N ALA A 202 10.32 6.00 -7.22
CA ALA A 202 9.32 6.76 -6.46
C ALA A 202 8.07 7.06 -7.29
N LYS A 203 8.22 7.36 -8.58
CA LYS A 203 7.09 7.55 -9.51
C LYS A 203 6.30 6.26 -9.69
N PHE A 204 6.97 5.12 -9.83
CA PHE A 204 6.32 3.81 -9.91
C PHE A 204 5.53 3.48 -8.64
N GLU A 205 6.15 3.65 -7.47
CA GLU A 205 5.49 3.46 -6.18
C GLU A 205 4.25 4.35 -6.02
N GLN A 206 4.33 5.61 -6.48
CA GLN A 206 3.18 6.52 -6.51
C GLN A 206 2.06 5.98 -7.41
N MET A 207 2.38 5.45 -8.60
CA MET A 207 1.40 4.86 -9.51
C MET A 207 0.74 3.62 -8.88
N MET A 208 1.52 2.75 -8.25
CA MET A 208 1.01 1.57 -7.52
C MET A 208 0.09 1.97 -6.37
N SER A 209 0.46 2.99 -5.59
CA SER A 209 -0.39 3.52 -4.51
C SER A 209 -1.72 4.07 -5.03
N LYS A 210 -1.70 4.85 -6.11
CA LYS A 210 -2.92 5.35 -6.77
C LYS A 210 -3.80 4.22 -7.29
N GLY A 211 -3.21 3.19 -7.90
CA GLY A 211 -3.93 1.99 -8.33
C GLY A 211 -4.62 1.29 -7.17
N LYS A 212 -3.89 1.06 -6.06
CA LYS A 212 -4.44 0.45 -4.84
C LYS A 212 -5.59 1.30 -4.25
N ALA A 213 -5.45 2.62 -4.22
CA ALA A 213 -6.49 3.52 -3.73
C ALA A 213 -7.79 3.40 -4.56
N LYS A 214 -7.69 3.33 -5.89
CA LYS A 214 -8.85 3.11 -6.77
C LYS A 214 -9.49 1.73 -6.56
N GLU A 215 -8.69 0.69 -6.36
CA GLU A 215 -9.22 -0.65 -6.04
C GLU A 215 -9.96 -0.66 -4.69
N ASP A 216 -9.40 0.02 -3.69
CA ASP A 216 -10.01 0.18 -2.36
C ASP A 216 -11.32 0.98 -2.44
N GLU A 217 -11.37 2.06 -3.23
CA GLU A 217 -12.60 2.81 -3.50
C GLU A 217 -13.68 1.94 -4.12
N LYS A 218 -13.34 1.15 -5.15
CA LYS A 218 -14.27 0.22 -5.79
C LYS A 218 -14.77 -0.83 -4.80
N LYS A 219 -13.87 -1.42 -4.00
CA LYS A 219 -14.28 -2.42 -3.02
C LYS A 219 -15.15 -1.80 -1.92
N ARG A 220 -14.85 -0.59 -1.47
CA ARG A 220 -15.70 0.15 -0.53
C ARG A 220 -17.08 0.42 -1.12
N ALA A 221 -17.17 0.85 -2.38
CA ALA A 221 -18.46 1.03 -3.05
C ALA A 221 -19.29 -0.27 -3.09
N GLN A 222 -18.66 -1.41 -3.40
CA GLN A 222 -19.32 -2.71 -3.33
C GLN A 222 -19.77 -3.06 -1.91
N LEU A 223 -18.96 -2.74 -0.89
CA LEU A 223 -19.31 -3.01 0.50
C LEU A 223 -20.49 -2.16 0.99
N MET A 224 -20.66 -0.94 0.47
CA MET A 224 -21.79 -0.07 0.80
C MET A 224 -23.15 -0.62 0.33
N GLU A 225 -23.18 -1.65 -0.50
CA GLU A 225 -24.41 -2.38 -0.85
C GLU A 225 -24.91 -3.28 0.30
N TYR A 226 -24.05 -3.62 1.26
CA TYR A 226 -24.42 -4.40 2.43
C TYR A 226 -24.86 -3.48 3.58
N GLU A 227 -26.06 -3.69 4.10
CA GLU A 227 -26.64 -2.88 5.18
C GLU A 227 -25.75 -2.80 6.42
N ALA A 228 -25.14 -3.91 6.84
CA ALA A 228 -24.23 -3.93 8.00
C ALA A 228 -23.02 -3.01 7.82
N TYR A 229 -22.36 -3.04 6.66
CA TYR A 229 -21.24 -2.16 6.39
C TYR A 229 -21.70 -0.70 6.27
N LYS A 230 -22.74 -0.44 5.47
CA LYS A 230 -23.28 0.90 5.21
C LYS A 230 -23.66 1.64 6.49
N GLN A 231 -24.32 0.97 7.44
CA GLN A 231 -24.79 1.59 8.69
C GLN A 231 -23.65 1.75 9.74
N ASN A 232 -22.57 0.98 9.60
CA ASN A 232 -21.55 0.85 10.64
C ASN A 232 -20.12 1.14 10.19
N VAL A 233 -19.92 1.70 9.01
CA VAL A 233 -18.58 2.11 8.55
C VAL A 233 -17.92 3.06 9.56
N GLY A 234 -16.68 2.75 9.94
CA GLY A 234 -15.95 3.42 11.02
C GLY A 234 -16.36 3.05 12.44
N LYS A 235 -17.21 2.03 12.63
CA LYS A 235 -17.70 1.63 13.96
C LYS A 235 -17.21 0.25 14.38
N VAL A 236 -17.00 0.12 15.68
CA VAL A 236 -16.94 -1.18 16.37
C VAL A 236 -18.37 -1.54 16.77
N VAL A 237 -18.80 -2.76 16.46
CA VAL A 237 -20.12 -3.29 16.81
C VAL A 237 -19.97 -4.48 17.75
N PHE A 238 -21.02 -4.78 18.51
CA PHE A 238 -20.99 -5.83 19.53
C PHE A 238 -22.13 -6.82 19.31
N VAL A 239 -21.91 -8.08 19.64
CA VAL A 239 -22.92 -9.15 19.56
C VAL A 239 -22.79 -10.09 20.76
N ASP A 240 -23.87 -10.78 21.08
CA ASP A 240 -23.95 -11.78 22.15
C ASP A 240 -23.40 -13.16 21.75
N SER A 241 -23.20 -13.40 20.45
CA SER A 241 -22.65 -14.62 19.89
C SER A 241 -21.83 -14.33 18.64
N TYR A 242 -20.64 -14.93 18.51
CA TYR A 242 -19.80 -14.77 17.32
C TYR A 242 -20.49 -15.24 16.03
N THR A 243 -21.47 -16.15 16.12
CA THR A 243 -22.23 -16.66 14.96
C THR A 243 -23.11 -15.60 14.30
N ARG A 244 -23.31 -14.44 14.95
CA ARG A 244 -24.01 -13.29 14.36
C ARG A 244 -23.20 -12.62 13.27
N PHE A 245 -21.88 -12.80 13.23
CA PHE A 245 -21.02 -12.30 12.16
C PHE A 245 -20.89 -13.31 11.02
N ASN A 246 -20.80 -12.82 9.78
CA ASN A 246 -20.36 -13.65 8.66
C ASN A 246 -18.83 -13.86 8.67
N TYR A 247 -18.34 -14.64 9.64
CA TYR A 247 -16.91 -14.86 9.86
C TYR A 247 -16.22 -15.62 8.70
N LYS A 248 -16.99 -16.35 7.89
CA LYS A 248 -16.47 -17.12 6.74
C LYS A 248 -16.18 -16.23 5.53
N TYR A 249 -16.97 -15.18 5.32
CA TYR A 249 -16.86 -14.29 4.15
C TYR A 249 -16.78 -12.83 4.58
N MET A 250 -15.66 -12.44 5.19
CA MET A 250 -15.46 -11.08 5.73
C MET A 250 -15.50 -9.98 4.65
N ASP A 251 -15.38 -10.33 3.38
CA ASP A 251 -15.51 -9.42 2.24
C ASP A 251 -16.96 -9.27 1.74
N LYS A 252 -17.92 -9.92 2.43
CA LYS A 252 -19.36 -9.93 2.22
C LYS A 252 -20.10 -9.84 3.58
N PRO A 253 -20.10 -8.67 4.24
CA PRO A 253 -20.70 -8.47 5.55
C PRO A 253 -22.24 -8.48 5.50
N SER A 254 -22.81 -9.67 5.32
CA SER A 254 -24.25 -9.89 5.14
C SER A 254 -25.01 -10.17 6.43
N GLU A 255 -24.37 -10.02 7.59
CA GLU A 255 -25.01 -10.10 8.90
C GLU A 255 -26.14 -9.05 9.06
N ASN A 256 -27.17 -9.37 9.84
CA ASN A 256 -28.27 -8.44 10.13
C ASN A 256 -27.84 -7.44 11.24
N PRO A 257 -27.83 -6.12 10.98
CA PRO A 257 -27.51 -5.08 11.96
C PRO A 257 -28.36 -5.09 13.24
N ASP A 258 -29.59 -5.60 13.18
CA ASP A 258 -30.49 -5.68 14.35
C ASP A 258 -29.94 -6.60 15.45
N ASN A 259 -29.01 -7.49 15.11
CA ASN A 259 -28.32 -8.33 16.10
C ASN A 259 -27.23 -7.57 16.86
N PHE A 260 -26.88 -6.34 16.46
CA PHE A 260 -25.86 -5.57 17.15
C PHE A 260 -26.42 -5.00 18.44
N ILE A 261 -25.74 -5.34 19.54
CA ILE A 261 -26.15 -4.93 20.88
C ILE A 261 -25.39 -3.67 21.29
N SER A 262 -26.07 -2.79 22.03
CA SER A 262 -25.49 -1.61 22.67
C SER A 262 -25.34 -1.77 24.18
N SER A 263 -25.89 -2.84 24.75
CA SER A 263 -25.81 -3.14 26.18
C SER A 263 -25.77 -4.64 26.49
N ARG A 264 -25.13 -5.00 27.60
CA ARG A 264 -25.00 -6.38 28.09
C ARG A 264 -24.82 -6.39 29.61
N GLU A 265 -25.11 -7.52 30.28
CA GLU A 265 -24.64 -7.69 31.66
C GLU A 265 -23.14 -7.97 31.67
N MET A 266 -22.43 -7.36 32.63
CA MET A 266 -20.98 -7.56 32.75
C MET A 266 -20.69 -9.01 33.17
N GLY A 267 -19.82 -9.68 32.42
CA GLY A 267 -19.45 -11.08 32.64
C GLY A 267 -20.16 -12.07 31.73
N ASP A 268 -21.20 -11.64 31.00
CA ASP A 268 -21.79 -12.43 29.93
C ASP A 268 -20.93 -12.42 28.67
N ASP A 269 -21.17 -13.42 27.83
CA ASP A 269 -20.56 -13.53 26.52
C ASP A 269 -20.81 -12.27 25.70
N ILE A 270 -19.72 -11.72 25.18
CA ILE A 270 -19.72 -10.58 24.28
C ILE A 270 -18.54 -10.64 23.33
N PHE A 271 -18.86 -10.40 22.07
CA PHE A 271 -17.93 -10.41 20.95
C PHE A 271 -18.01 -9.07 20.26
N LEU A 272 -16.89 -8.66 19.66
CA LEU A 272 -16.83 -7.47 18.85
C LEU A 272 -16.52 -7.79 17.39
N GLY A 273 -17.00 -6.91 16.53
CA GLY A 273 -16.63 -6.81 15.13
C GLY A 273 -16.38 -5.34 14.77
N ALA A 274 -15.85 -5.06 13.60
CA ALA A 274 -15.67 -3.69 13.15
C ALA A 274 -15.74 -3.55 11.64
N TYR A 275 -16.22 -2.40 11.19
CA TYR A 275 -16.25 -2.02 9.77
C TYR A 275 -15.39 -0.78 9.60
N PHE A 276 -14.31 -0.90 8.84
CA PHE A 276 -13.30 0.15 8.69
C PHE A 276 -13.62 1.06 7.51
N LYS A 277 -13.29 2.34 7.65
CA LYS A 277 -13.39 3.34 6.56
C LYS A 277 -12.37 3.09 5.45
N GLU A 278 -11.23 2.52 5.83
CA GLU A 278 -10.09 2.15 4.98
C GLU A 278 -9.42 0.89 5.53
N LYS A 279 -8.60 0.21 4.72
CA LYS A 279 -7.81 -0.92 5.19
C LYS A 279 -6.64 -0.43 6.05
N ILE A 280 -6.22 -1.24 7.02
CA ILE A 280 -5.08 -0.94 7.91
C ILE A 280 -3.80 -0.66 7.11
N GLY A 281 -3.52 -1.44 6.06
CA GLY A 281 -2.32 -1.26 5.25
C GLY A 281 -2.35 -0.01 4.38
N THR A 282 -3.53 0.56 4.14
CA THR A 282 -3.69 1.85 3.45
C THR A 282 -3.46 3.02 4.42
N SER A 283 -3.86 2.85 5.68
CA SER A 283 -3.74 3.88 6.73
C SER A 283 -2.30 4.21 7.13
N CYS A 284 -1.43 3.21 7.35
CA CYS A 284 -0.05 3.49 7.81
C CYS A 284 1.05 2.62 7.18
N GLY A 285 0.71 1.85 6.13
CA GLY A 285 1.68 1.08 5.34
C GLY A 285 1.66 -0.43 5.58
N ALA A 286 2.53 -1.14 4.85
CA ALA A 286 2.46 -2.59 4.73
C ALA A 286 2.70 -3.36 6.04
N ASP A 287 3.46 -2.80 6.98
CA ASP A 287 3.83 -3.45 8.24
C ASP A 287 2.88 -3.13 9.39
N CYS A 288 1.81 -2.39 9.12
CA CYS A 288 0.86 -2.00 10.14
C CYS A 288 0.05 -3.18 10.69
N GLN A 289 -0.11 -3.14 12.02
CA GLN A 289 -0.86 -4.08 12.82
C GLN A 289 -2.15 -3.44 13.33
N LEU A 290 -3.11 -4.28 13.72
CA LEU A 290 -4.32 -3.83 14.41
C LEU A 290 -4.02 -3.72 15.90
N ASN A 291 -4.27 -2.56 16.50
CA ASN A 291 -4.37 -2.40 17.95
C ASN A 291 -5.82 -2.17 18.39
N ILE A 292 -6.19 -2.70 19.55
CA ILE A 292 -7.50 -2.50 20.17
C ILE A 292 -7.26 -1.91 21.56
N VAL A 293 -7.93 -0.80 21.83
CA VAL A 293 -7.85 -0.08 23.10
C VAL A 293 -9.25 -0.05 23.72
N TYR A 294 -9.32 -0.50 24.98
CA TYR A 294 -10.52 -0.46 25.80
C TYR A 294 -10.40 0.72 26.78
N GLU A 295 -11.47 1.49 26.95
CA GLU A 295 -11.51 2.62 27.88
C GLU A 295 -12.83 2.63 28.66
N MET A 296 -12.73 2.79 29.99
CA MET A 296 -13.87 2.95 30.89
C MET A 296 -13.47 3.87 32.04
N ASN A 297 -14.27 4.91 32.31
CA ASN A 297 -14.04 5.91 33.36
C ASN A 297 -12.60 6.49 33.36
N GLY A 298 -12.04 6.76 32.17
CA GLY A 298 -10.69 7.29 32.00
C GLY A 298 -9.55 6.29 32.25
N LYS A 299 -9.86 5.03 32.59
CA LYS A 299 -8.91 3.92 32.70
C LYS A 299 -8.84 3.17 31.38
N LYS A 300 -7.62 2.82 30.95
CA LYS A 300 -7.35 2.25 29.62
C LYS A 300 -6.64 0.90 29.70
N GLY A 301 -7.07 -0.03 28.86
CA GLY A 301 -6.35 -1.24 28.50
C GLY A 301 -6.01 -1.20 27.03
N ASP A 302 -4.79 -0.76 26.72
CA ASP A 302 -4.22 -0.80 25.37
C ASP A 302 -3.47 -2.12 25.19
N ARG A 303 -3.90 -2.94 24.21
CA ARG A 303 -3.29 -4.25 23.97
C ARG A 303 -1.80 -4.14 23.68
N VAL A 304 -1.37 -3.21 22.82
CA VAL A 304 0.04 -3.05 22.45
C VAL A 304 0.86 -2.50 23.62
N ALA A 305 0.36 -1.49 24.33
CA ALA A 305 1.06 -0.92 25.48
C ALA A 305 1.24 -1.97 26.60
N LEU A 306 0.19 -2.72 26.92
CA LEU A 306 0.26 -3.81 27.90
C LEU A 306 1.25 -4.88 27.45
N ARG A 307 1.15 -5.35 26.20
CA ARG A 307 2.06 -6.34 25.61
C ARG A 307 3.53 -5.91 25.73
N ASN A 308 3.82 -4.62 25.55
CA ASN A 308 5.17 -4.07 25.61
C ASN A 308 5.63 -3.76 27.05
N SER A 309 4.72 -3.74 28.04
CA SER A 309 5.06 -3.42 29.43
C SER A 309 5.79 -4.54 30.17
N SER A 310 5.65 -5.80 29.76
CA SER A 310 6.38 -6.93 30.34
C SER A 310 6.41 -8.15 29.43
N ALA A 311 7.38 -9.04 29.63
CA ALA A 311 7.45 -10.34 28.93
C ALA A 311 6.22 -11.23 29.21
N LYS A 312 5.61 -11.07 30.39
CA LYS A 312 4.40 -11.80 30.78
C LYS A 312 3.19 -11.38 29.95
N TRP A 313 2.93 -10.07 29.89
CA TRP A 313 1.89 -9.52 29.02
C TRP A 313 2.15 -9.81 27.54
N ASN A 314 3.42 -9.81 27.13
CA ASN A 314 3.81 -10.17 25.77
C ASN A 314 3.32 -11.56 25.36
N LYS A 315 3.41 -12.54 26.26
CA LYS A 315 2.93 -13.92 26.05
C LYS A 315 1.40 -14.02 26.06
N MET A 316 0.73 -13.27 26.93
CA MET A 316 -0.74 -13.33 27.06
C MET A 316 -1.48 -12.60 25.92
N ILE A 317 -0.91 -11.50 25.42
CA ILE A 317 -1.53 -10.65 24.40
C ILE A 317 -0.84 -10.88 23.06
N SER A 318 -1.39 -11.79 22.27
CA SER A 318 -0.86 -12.09 20.94
C SER A 318 -0.88 -10.87 20.02
N VAL A 319 0.19 -10.77 19.22
CA VAL A 319 0.27 -9.84 18.08
C VAL A 319 -0.87 -10.16 17.12
N LYS A 320 -1.78 -9.21 16.89
CA LYS A 320 -2.78 -9.36 15.83
C LYS A 320 -2.10 -9.07 14.50
N LYS A 321 -1.81 -10.13 13.75
CA LYS A 321 -1.21 -10.05 12.40
C LYS A 321 -2.07 -9.17 11.49
N LYS A 322 -1.41 -8.58 10.47
CA LYS A 322 -1.97 -7.70 9.45
C LYS A 322 -3.39 -8.13 9.01
N THR A 323 -4.38 -7.29 9.31
CA THR A 323 -5.73 -7.41 8.74
C THR A 323 -5.88 -6.34 7.66
N ASP A 324 -5.42 -6.61 6.43
CA ASP A 324 -5.58 -5.67 5.32
C ASP A 324 -6.96 -5.82 4.66
N ARG A 325 -8.00 -5.65 5.47
CA ARG A 325 -9.42 -5.86 5.11
C ARG A 325 -10.24 -4.64 5.55
N PHE A 326 -11.44 -4.51 5.00
CA PHE A 326 -12.41 -3.48 5.39
C PHE A 326 -13.30 -3.90 6.57
N CYS A 327 -13.30 -5.18 6.93
CA CYS A 327 -14.12 -5.70 8.03
C CYS A 327 -13.24 -6.56 8.95
N TYR A 328 -13.50 -6.46 10.25
CA TYR A 328 -12.92 -7.28 11.30
C TYR A 328 -14.02 -8.05 12.01
N ASN A 329 -14.60 -9.04 11.32
CA ASN A 329 -15.79 -9.76 11.79
C ASN A 329 -15.48 -11.24 12.08
N SER A 330 -14.28 -11.51 12.61
CA SER A 330 -13.83 -12.86 12.96
C SER A 330 -14.36 -13.34 14.31
N GLY A 331 -15.30 -12.62 14.93
CA GLY A 331 -15.84 -12.96 16.25
C GLY A 331 -14.82 -12.76 17.38
N HIS A 332 -14.17 -11.59 17.45
CA HIS A 332 -13.21 -11.33 18.52
C HIS A 332 -13.91 -11.35 19.87
N GLN A 333 -13.53 -12.30 20.71
CA GLN A 333 -14.09 -12.51 22.03
C GLN A 333 -13.56 -11.45 22.99
N MET A 334 -14.45 -10.64 23.55
CA MET A 334 -14.12 -9.84 24.73
C MET A 334 -14.25 -10.74 25.96
N ILE A 335 -15.37 -11.45 26.10
CA ILE A 335 -15.59 -12.54 27.06
C ILE A 335 -16.33 -13.67 26.33
N SER A 336 -15.92 -14.92 26.53
CA SER A 336 -16.72 -16.11 26.22
C SER A 336 -16.64 -17.10 27.37
N SER A 337 -17.76 -17.28 28.06
CA SER A 337 -17.92 -18.21 29.17
C SER A 337 -17.84 -19.66 28.70
N ARG A 338 -18.40 -19.95 27.52
CA ARG A 338 -18.38 -21.30 26.92
C ARG A 338 -16.96 -21.78 26.63
N GLU A 339 -16.13 -20.90 26.07
CA GLU A 339 -14.75 -21.25 25.70
C GLU A 339 -13.75 -20.92 26.81
N ASN A 340 -14.22 -20.29 27.89
CA ASN A 340 -13.40 -19.80 28.99
C ASN A 340 -12.28 -18.84 28.51
N ILE A 341 -12.59 -18.02 27.50
CA ILE A 341 -11.68 -17.07 26.86
C ILE A 341 -12.07 -15.64 27.26
N ILE A 342 -11.07 -14.80 27.49
CA ILE A 342 -11.26 -13.37 27.75
C ILE A 342 -10.11 -12.56 27.17
N ASP A 343 -10.43 -11.39 26.61
CA ASP A 343 -9.40 -10.46 26.17
C ASP A 343 -8.74 -9.82 27.38
N TYR A 344 -7.43 -10.06 27.51
CA TYR A 344 -6.62 -9.58 28.63
C TYR A 344 -6.62 -8.06 28.81
N ALA A 345 -6.62 -7.27 27.72
CA ALA A 345 -6.62 -5.81 27.82
C ALA A 345 -8.00 -5.27 28.23
N PHE A 346 -9.06 -5.90 27.73
CA PHE A 346 -10.42 -5.65 28.20
C PHE A 346 -10.53 -5.96 29.71
N MET A 347 -10.03 -7.10 30.14
CA MET A 347 -10.15 -7.54 31.53
C MET A 347 -9.31 -6.70 32.49
N TYR A 348 -8.12 -6.28 32.06
CA TYR A 348 -7.31 -5.29 32.76
C TYR A 348 -8.08 -3.97 32.96
N THR A 349 -8.77 -3.49 31.94
CA THR A 349 -9.59 -2.27 32.02
C THR A 349 -10.71 -2.39 33.05
N LEU A 350 -11.41 -3.53 33.07
CA LEU A 350 -12.43 -3.80 34.09
C LEU A 350 -11.82 -3.89 35.49
N TYR A 351 -10.68 -4.57 35.64
CA TYR A 351 -10.00 -4.74 36.92
C TYR A 351 -9.57 -3.39 37.52
N GLN A 352 -9.02 -2.48 36.71
CA GLN A 352 -8.67 -1.12 37.14
C GLN A 352 -9.87 -0.31 37.65
N ASN A 353 -11.08 -0.63 37.20
CA ASN A 353 -12.32 0.02 37.61
C ASN A 353 -13.08 -0.74 38.70
N LYS A 354 -12.60 -1.92 39.14
CA LYS A 354 -13.34 -2.83 40.01
C LYS A 354 -13.91 -2.17 41.26
N ALA A 355 -13.11 -1.30 41.90
CA ALA A 355 -13.51 -0.60 43.14
C ALA A 355 -14.67 0.39 42.94
N THR A 356 -14.93 0.82 41.70
CA THR A 356 -16.00 1.77 41.36
C THR A 356 -17.33 1.09 41.04
N PHE A 357 -17.32 -0.23 40.83
CA PHE A 357 -18.49 -0.98 40.40
C PHE A 357 -19.49 -1.20 41.54
N LYS A 358 -20.76 -0.89 41.25
CA LYS A 358 -21.90 -1.06 42.14
C LYS A 358 -22.95 -1.94 41.48
N GLU A 359 -23.52 -2.88 42.24
CA GLU A 359 -24.51 -3.84 41.74
C GLU A 359 -25.65 -3.13 41.01
N GLY A 360 -25.96 -3.60 39.80
CA GLY A 360 -27.04 -3.08 38.98
C GLY A 360 -26.76 -1.75 38.25
N GLN A 361 -25.64 -1.06 38.52
CA GLN A 361 -25.26 0.15 37.78
C GLN A 361 -24.70 -0.16 36.40
N THR A 362 -24.85 0.79 35.48
CA THR A 362 -24.39 0.68 34.09
C THR A 362 -23.13 1.51 33.88
N TYR A 363 -22.15 0.91 33.19
CA TYR A 363 -20.87 1.53 32.88
C TYR A 363 -20.61 1.44 31.38
N ASN A 364 -20.21 2.55 30.77
CA ASN A 364 -19.91 2.58 29.35
C ASN A 364 -18.45 2.20 29.11
N MET A 365 -18.24 1.28 28.18
CA MET A 365 -16.92 0.97 27.66
C MET A 365 -16.81 1.45 26.23
N THR A 366 -15.82 2.28 25.96
CA THR A 366 -15.44 2.64 24.60
C THR A 366 -14.34 1.71 24.14
N VAL A 367 -14.51 1.17 22.93
CA VAL A 367 -13.52 0.34 22.25
C VAL A 367 -13.09 1.09 20.99
N THR A 368 -11.79 1.34 20.89
CA THR A 368 -11.21 2.04 19.75
C THR A 368 -10.17 1.14 19.09
N MET A 369 -10.27 1.00 17.77
CA MET A 369 -9.31 0.27 16.96
C MET A 369 -8.39 1.25 16.25
N PHE A 370 -7.09 0.99 16.31
CA PHE A 370 -6.08 1.78 15.66
C PHE A 370 -5.28 0.95 14.66
N SER A 371 -4.85 1.59 13.57
CA SER A 371 -3.69 1.14 12.83
C SER A 371 -2.45 1.44 13.69
N ASN A 372 -1.53 0.47 13.81
CA ASN A 372 -0.37 0.57 14.69
C ASN A 372 0.91 0.19 13.93
N ARG A 373 1.94 1.01 14.07
CA ARG A 373 3.27 0.76 13.50
C ARG A 373 4.31 0.94 14.59
N ASP A 374 5.16 -0.07 14.75
CA ASP A 374 6.27 -0.06 15.71
C ASP A 374 5.88 0.30 17.16
N GLY A 375 4.67 -0.12 17.56
CA GLY A 375 4.15 0.14 18.91
C GLY A 375 3.37 1.45 19.05
N ASN A 376 3.37 2.32 18.03
CA ASN A 376 2.65 3.59 18.05
C ASN A 376 1.31 3.47 17.34
N ASN A 377 0.24 3.98 17.97
CA ASN A 377 -1.06 4.11 17.33
C ASN A 377 -1.01 5.28 16.34
N GLU A 378 -1.29 5.00 15.07
CA GLU A 378 -1.19 5.96 13.97
C GLU A 378 -2.56 6.59 13.69
N ALA A 379 -3.53 5.81 13.20
CA ALA A 379 -4.87 6.31 12.90
C ALA A 379 -5.98 5.52 13.61
N GLU A 380 -7.01 6.21 14.09
CA GLU A 380 -8.26 5.59 14.53
C GLU A 380 -9.04 5.08 13.31
N ILE A 381 -9.20 3.76 13.21
CA ILE A 381 -9.86 3.11 12.06
C ILE A 381 -11.31 2.71 12.34
N ALA A 382 -11.66 2.49 13.61
CA ALA A 382 -13.04 2.27 14.06
C ALA A 382 -13.20 2.53 15.56
N LYS A 383 -14.42 2.91 15.96
CA LYS A 383 -14.75 3.15 17.37
C LYS A 383 -16.18 2.76 17.69
N GLY A 384 -16.42 2.22 18.88
CA GLY A 384 -17.76 1.87 19.34
C GLY A 384 -17.85 1.91 20.86
N THR A 385 -19.07 1.98 21.38
CA THR A 385 -19.33 1.97 22.81
C THR A 385 -20.38 0.91 23.12
N VAL A 386 -20.14 0.14 24.18
CA VAL A 386 -21.10 -0.79 24.76
C VAL A 386 -21.31 -0.48 26.24
N SER A 387 -22.56 -0.61 26.69
CA SER A 387 -22.96 -0.35 28.06
C SER A 387 -23.03 -1.66 28.85
N PHE A 388 -22.32 -1.76 29.97
CA PHE A 388 -22.32 -2.94 30.82
C PHE A 388 -23.07 -2.70 32.12
N LYS A 389 -24.13 -3.47 32.36
CA LYS A 389 -24.79 -3.52 33.67
C LYS A 389 -24.00 -4.45 34.60
N TYR A 390 -23.46 -3.91 35.69
CA TYR A 390 -22.62 -4.68 36.60
C TYR A 390 -23.44 -5.68 37.43
N LYS A 391 -22.93 -6.92 37.46
CA LYS A 391 -23.47 -8.05 38.23
C LYS A 391 -22.31 -8.75 38.94
N ALA A 392 -22.21 -8.56 40.26
CA ALA A 392 -21.08 -9.06 41.05
C ALA A 392 -20.89 -10.57 40.91
N ALA A 393 -21.99 -11.34 41.00
CA ALA A 393 -21.97 -12.81 40.90
C ALA A 393 -21.40 -13.33 39.56
N LYS A 394 -21.63 -12.61 38.45
CA LYS A 394 -21.10 -13.00 37.13
C LYS A 394 -19.62 -12.64 36.97
N MET A 395 -19.20 -11.54 37.58
CA MET A 395 -17.84 -11.02 37.45
C MET A 395 -16.83 -11.64 38.43
N GLU A 396 -17.29 -12.23 39.53
CA GLU A 396 -16.43 -12.80 40.56
C GLU A 396 -15.45 -13.84 40.00
N LYS A 397 -15.96 -14.78 39.20
CA LYS A 397 -15.13 -15.79 38.51
C LYS A 397 -14.05 -15.13 37.66
N TRP A 398 -14.43 -14.16 36.83
CA TRP A 398 -13.51 -13.49 35.90
C TRP A 398 -12.43 -12.67 36.62
N PHE A 399 -12.80 -11.96 37.69
CA PHE A 399 -11.82 -11.23 38.50
C PHE A 399 -10.87 -12.15 39.26
N LYS A 400 -11.36 -13.29 39.75
CA LYS A 400 -10.51 -14.29 40.39
C LYS A 400 -9.52 -14.88 39.39
N GLN A 401 -10.02 -15.34 38.25
CA GLN A 401 -9.20 -15.90 37.17
C GLN A 401 -8.15 -14.89 36.66
N PHE A 402 -8.53 -13.63 36.50
CA PHE A 402 -7.59 -12.57 36.08
C PHE A 402 -6.51 -12.31 37.12
N ARG A 403 -6.83 -12.37 38.42
CA ARG A 403 -5.85 -12.19 39.50
C ARG A 403 -4.82 -13.32 39.49
N GLU A 404 -5.27 -14.56 39.36
CA GLU A 404 -4.38 -15.74 39.23
C GLU A 404 -3.40 -15.53 38.06
N TRP A 405 -3.88 -15.06 36.91
CA TRP A 405 -3.01 -14.72 35.78
C TRP A 405 -2.13 -13.50 35.98
N TYR A 406 -2.54 -12.52 36.79
CA TYR A 406 -1.80 -11.27 36.98
C TYR A 406 -0.71 -11.38 38.06
N ASP A 407 -0.94 -12.20 39.08
CA ASP A 407 -0.03 -12.34 40.23
C ASP A 407 1.01 -13.49 40.06
N GLU A 408 0.77 -14.48 39.19
CA GLU A 408 1.74 -15.56 38.83
C GLU A 408 2.66 -15.22 37.66
#